data_AF-A0AAE7BEF1-F1
#
_entry.id   AF-A0AAE7BEF1-F1
#
_cell.length_a   1.000
_cell.length_b   1.000
_cell.length_c   1.000
_cell.angle_alpha   90.00
_cell.angle_beta   90.00
_cell.angle_gamma   90.00
#
_symmetry.space_group_name_H-M   'P 1'
#
loop_
_entity.id
_entity.type
_entity.pdbx_description
1 polymer ?
#
loop_
_entity_poly.entity_id
_entity_poly.type
_entity_poly.pdbx_seq_one_letter_code
_entity_poly.pdbx_strand_id
1 'polypeptide(L)'
;MIKTTSLISDENGYKKYNLFEIHEDLEPIIAGDYLLYSSKDFKKTAYCELMYKNNFHNKYDKDTYQEIYEKYINNEKFIEKAKFIYSIIDYDKYVKFVEENETIENPNDLIISYSVVDSDGVKVNIYNISIKEIAFVF
;
A
#
# COMPACT_ATOMS: atom_id res chain seq x y z
N MET A 1 -0.24 -7.87 16.03
CA MET A 1 -0.02 -6.66 15.21
C MET A 1 1.40 -6.16 15.43
N ILE A 2 2.20 -6.10 14.36
CA ILE A 2 3.55 -5.58 14.36
C ILE A 2 3.48 -4.06 14.17
N LYS A 3 4.08 -3.29 15.09
CA LYS A 3 4.13 -1.83 15.00
C LYS A 3 5.53 -1.38 14.66
N THR A 4 5.66 -0.53 13.65
CA THR A 4 6.97 -0.04 13.21
C THR A 4 6.90 1.42 12.83
N THR A 5 7.91 2.17 13.23
CA THR A 5 8.03 3.60 12.92
C THR A 5 9.33 3.91 12.24
N SER A 6 9.32 4.87 11.31
CA SER A 6 10.54 5.39 10.66
C SER A 6 10.42 6.89 10.44
N LEU A 7 11.56 7.59 10.41
CA LEU A 7 11.58 9.03 10.16
C LEU A 7 11.24 9.32 8.69
N ILE A 8 10.29 10.22 8.45
CA ILE A 8 9.96 10.77 7.13
C ILE A 8 10.82 12.02 6.88
N SER A 9 10.74 12.97 7.81
CA SER A 9 11.41 14.26 7.71
C SER A 9 11.71 14.87 9.08
N ASP A 10 12.69 15.76 9.10
CA ASP A 10 13.06 16.62 10.23
C ASP A 10 13.29 18.03 9.67
N GLU A 11 12.32 18.92 9.92
CA GLU A 11 12.31 20.28 9.41
C GLU A 11 12.34 21.24 10.60
N ASN A 12 13.50 21.84 10.86
CA ASN A 12 13.71 22.79 11.95
C ASN A 12 13.27 22.26 13.34
N GLY A 13 13.45 20.95 13.59
CA GLY A 13 13.08 20.30 14.84
C GLY A 13 11.67 19.72 14.88
N TYR A 14 10.83 20.02 13.90
CA TYR A 14 9.54 19.35 13.72
C TYR A 14 9.73 18.07 12.90
N LYS A 15 9.42 16.92 13.50
CA LYS A 15 9.69 15.60 12.90
C LYS A 15 8.39 14.94 12.49
N LYS A 16 8.41 14.25 11.35
CA LYS A 16 7.33 13.38 10.90
C LYS A 16 7.83 11.95 10.81
N TYR A 17 6.97 11.02 11.17
CA TYR A 17 7.25 9.60 11.20
C TYR A 17 6.18 8.82 10.46
N ASN A 18 6.61 7.80 9.72
CA ASN A 18 5.73 6.73 9.30
C ASN A 18 5.37 5.91 10.54
N LEU A 19 4.12 5.49 10.65
CA LEU A 19 3.68 4.49 11.61
C LEU A 19 2.90 3.43 10.84
N PHE A 20 3.46 2.23 10.79
CA PHE A 20 2.81 1.04 10.25
C PHE A 20 2.34 0.15 11.40
N GLU A 21 1.12 -0.35 11.28
CA GLU A 21 0.55 -1.39 12.15
C GLU A 21 0.07 -2.53 11.25
N ILE A 22 0.84 -3.61 11.19
CA ILE A 22 0.67 -4.71 10.22
C ILE A 22 0.19 -5.96 10.96
N HIS A 23 -0.85 -6.64 10.46
CA HIS A 23 -1.22 -7.95 10.95
C HIS A 23 -0.05 -8.94 10.78
N GLU A 24 0.20 -9.78 11.77
CA GLU A 24 1.38 -10.67 11.80
C GLU A 24 1.43 -11.59 10.58
N ASP A 25 0.28 -12.16 10.20
CA ASP A 25 0.17 -13.01 9.00
C ASP A 25 0.45 -12.28 7.67
N LEU A 26 0.48 -10.93 7.67
CA LEU A 26 0.83 -10.14 6.50
C LEU A 26 2.28 -9.70 6.48
N GLU A 27 3.06 -9.91 7.56
CA GLU A 27 4.49 -9.63 7.57
C GLU A 27 5.26 -10.28 6.41
N PRO A 28 4.98 -11.55 6.03
CA PRO A 28 5.72 -12.21 4.96
C PRO A 28 5.61 -11.52 3.59
N ILE A 29 4.54 -10.76 3.33
CA ILE A 29 4.33 -10.09 2.04
C ILE A 29 4.85 -8.64 1.99
N ILE A 30 5.40 -8.13 3.11
CA ILE A 30 5.87 -6.74 3.16
C ILE A 30 7.20 -6.58 2.41
N ALA A 31 7.29 -5.50 1.63
CA ALA A 31 8.50 -5.08 0.94
C ALA A 31 9.58 -4.64 1.93
N GLY A 32 10.84 -4.99 1.69
CA GLY A 32 11.94 -4.70 2.63
C GLY A 32 12.22 -3.21 2.89
N ASP A 33 11.79 -2.33 1.98
CA ASP A 33 11.97 -0.88 2.03
C ASP A 33 10.68 -0.11 2.30
N TYR A 34 9.60 -0.78 2.73
CA TYR A 34 8.29 -0.17 2.97
C TYR A 34 8.34 1.05 3.93
N LEU A 35 9.27 1.02 4.91
CA LEU A 35 9.50 2.11 5.85
C LEU A 35 10.05 3.39 5.21
N LEU A 36 10.55 3.32 3.98
CA LEU A 36 11.00 4.49 3.24
C LEU A 36 9.84 5.20 2.56
N TYR A 37 8.62 4.66 2.56
CA TYR A 37 7.43 5.31 2.01
C TYR A 37 7.29 6.75 2.55
N SER A 38 6.86 7.68 1.71
CA SER A 38 6.76 9.13 1.98
C SER A 38 8.07 9.86 2.36
N SER A 39 9.19 9.16 2.56
CA SER A 39 10.49 9.80 2.83
C SER A 39 11.20 10.23 1.55
N LYS A 40 12.21 11.08 1.70
CA LYS A 40 13.11 11.48 0.60
C LYS A 40 13.88 10.32 -0.04
N ASP A 41 14.01 9.20 0.69
CA ASP A 41 14.76 8.03 0.27
C ASP A 41 13.88 6.99 -0.45
N PHE A 42 12.58 7.29 -0.62
CA PHE A 42 11.65 6.46 -1.40
C PHE A 42 12.04 6.44 -2.88
N LYS A 43 12.28 5.24 -3.43
CA LYS A 43 12.74 5.06 -4.82
C LYS A 43 11.79 4.26 -5.71
N LYS A 44 10.65 3.82 -5.18
CA LYS A 44 9.71 2.93 -5.88
C LYS A 44 8.64 3.64 -6.70
N THR A 45 8.71 4.96 -6.87
CA THR A 45 7.71 5.71 -7.67
C THR A 45 7.50 5.11 -9.06
N ALA A 46 8.59 4.93 -9.83
CA ALA A 46 8.50 4.37 -11.17
C ALA A 46 7.95 2.93 -11.19
N TYR A 47 8.28 2.12 -10.17
CA TYR A 47 7.73 0.77 -10.02
C TYR A 47 6.22 0.81 -9.75
N CYS A 48 5.75 1.67 -8.85
CA CYS A 48 4.33 1.80 -8.53
C CYS A 48 3.51 2.26 -9.74
N GLU A 49 4.04 3.19 -10.55
CA GLU A 49 3.44 3.60 -11.82
C GLU A 49 3.34 2.44 -12.81
N LEU A 50 4.41 1.68 -12.96
CA LEU A 50 4.46 0.52 -13.87
C LEU A 50 3.44 -0.55 -13.46
N MET A 51 3.38 -0.88 -12.17
CA MET A 51 2.42 -1.85 -11.63
C MET A 51 0.99 -1.39 -11.84
N TYR A 52 0.69 -0.12 -11.55
CA TYR A 52 -0.64 0.44 -11.78
C TYR A 52 -1.04 0.38 -13.26
N LYS A 53 -0.12 0.76 -14.14
CA LYS A 53 -0.33 0.69 -15.58
C LYS A 53 -0.63 -0.75 -16.04
N ASN A 54 0.14 -1.73 -15.56
CA ASN A 54 -0.02 -3.12 -15.94
C ASN A 54 -1.32 -3.74 -15.41
N ASN A 55 -1.74 -3.38 -14.20
CA ASN A 55 -2.93 -3.96 -13.57
C ASN A 55 -4.25 -3.27 -13.90
N PHE A 56 -4.19 -2.04 -14.42
CA PHE A 56 -5.40 -1.30 -14.77
C PHE A 56 -5.34 -0.79 -16.21
N HIS A 57 -4.49 0.19 -16.51
CA HIS A 57 -4.50 0.85 -17.84
C HIS A 57 -4.34 -0.10 -19.02
N ASN A 58 -3.48 -1.12 -18.91
CA ASN A 58 -3.22 -2.05 -20.00
C ASN A 58 -4.23 -3.22 -20.06
N LYS A 59 -5.00 -3.46 -18.99
CA LYS A 59 -5.97 -4.57 -18.91
C LYS A 59 -7.34 -4.23 -19.51
N TYR A 60 -7.73 -2.95 -19.48
CA TYR A 60 -9.08 -2.53 -19.84
C TYR A 60 -9.08 -1.60 -21.04
N ASP A 61 -9.93 -1.91 -22.02
CA ASP A 61 -10.26 -0.99 -23.11
C ASP A 61 -11.20 0.13 -22.63
N LYS A 62 -10.90 1.38 -22.99
CA LYS A 62 -11.63 2.56 -22.49
C LYS A 62 -13.07 2.62 -22.98
N ASP A 63 -13.29 2.27 -24.24
CA ASP A 63 -14.60 2.40 -24.87
C ASP A 63 -15.54 1.27 -24.40
N THR A 64 -14.97 0.10 -24.10
CA THR A 64 -15.69 -1.08 -23.61
C THR A 64 -15.95 -1.04 -22.10
N TYR A 65 -15.01 -0.54 -21.29
CA TYR A 65 -15.06 -0.64 -19.82
C TYR A 65 -15.12 0.72 -19.12
N GLN A 66 -16.05 1.58 -19.54
CA GLN A 66 -16.19 2.94 -19.02
C GLN A 66 -16.31 3.00 -17.48
N GLU A 67 -17.10 2.11 -16.88
CA GLU A 67 -17.26 2.07 -15.41
C GLU A 67 -15.95 1.77 -14.67
N ILE A 68 -15.09 0.91 -15.23
CA ILE A 68 -13.77 0.60 -14.66
C ILE A 68 -12.89 1.85 -14.74
N TYR A 69 -12.98 2.59 -15.84
CA TYR A 69 -12.27 3.84 -15.98
C TYR A 69 -12.72 4.88 -14.96
N GLU A 70 -14.01 5.05 -14.75
CA GLU A 70 -14.54 5.99 -13.76
C GLU A 70 -14.18 5.60 -12.33
N LYS A 71 -14.35 4.32 -11.96
CA LYS A 71 -14.15 3.85 -10.59
C LYS A 71 -12.68 3.78 -10.18
N TYR A 72 -11.80 3.40 -11.11
CA TYR A 72 -10.43 3.04 -10.80
C TYR A 72 -9.42 3.88 -11.58
N ILE A 73 -9.49 3.94 -12.91
CA ILE A 73 -8.40 4.50 -13.73
C ILE A 73 -8.33 6.03 -13.69
N ASN A 74 -9.48 6.72 -13.64
CA ASN A 74 -9.58 8.18 -13.58
C ASN A 74 -9.81 8.68 -12.14
N ASN A 75 -9.85 7.78 -11.17
CA ASN A 75 -10.10 8.10 -9.77
C ASN A 75 -8.78 8.27 -9.01
N GLU A 76 -8.34 9.52 -8.84
CA GLU A 76 -7.07 9.84 -8.19
C GLU A 76 -6.90 9.20 -6.81
N LYS A 77 -7.96 9.18 -5.98
CA LYS A 77 -7.93 8.55 -4.66
C LYS A 77 -7.67 7.05 -4.73
N PHE A 78 -8.25 6.39 -5.72
CA PHE A 78 -7.99 4.97 -5.95
C PHE A 78 -6.57 4.74 -6.47
N ILE A 79 -6.12 5.56 -7.42
CA ILE A 79 -4.75 5.49 -7.98
C ILE A 79 -3.71 5.64 -6.85
N GLU A 80 -3.87 6.63 -5.98
CA GLU A 80 -2.99 6.86 -4.84
C GLU A 80 -2.96 5.66 -3.89
N LYS A 81 -4.14 5.11 -3.55
CA LYS A 81 -4.25 3.93 -2.68
C LYS A 81 -3.62 2.68 -3.31
N ALA A 82 -3.83 2.44 -4.60
CA ALA A 82 -3.23 1.32 -5.32
C ALA A 82 -1.70 1.46 -5.36
N LYS A 83 -1.19 2.66 -5.65
CA LYS A 83 0.25 2.95 -5.63
C LYS A 83 0.84 2.80 -4.23
N PHE A 84 0.11 3.19 -3.19
CA PHE A 84 0.51 2.89 -1.81
C PHE A 84 0.64 1.39 -1.58
N ILE A 85 -0.33 0.56 -1.98
CA ILE A 85 -0.26 -0.90 -1.85
C ILE A 85 0.99 -1.44 -2.56
N TYR A 86 1.23 -1.06 -3.82
CA TYR A 86 2.44 -1.48 -4.55
C TYR A 86 3.74 -1.03 -3.90
N SER A 87 3.73 0.07 -3.16
CA SER A 87 4.92 0.60 -2.49
C SER A 87 5.33 -0.21 -1.26
N ILE A 88 4.37 -0.89 -0.61
CA ILE A 88 4.59 -1.59 0.65
C ILE A 88 4.49 -3.11 0.54
N ILE A 89 3.86 -3.64 -0.50
CA ILE A 89 3.75 -5.08 -0.76
C ILE A 89 4.81 -5.51 -1.76
N ASP A 90 5.52 -6.59 -1.43
CA ASP A 90 6.42 -7.28 -2.33
C ASP A 90 5.63 -8.25 -3.20
N TYR A 91 5.69 -8.08 -4.52
CA TYR A 91 4.89 -8.87 -5.45
C TYR A 91 5.25 -10.36 -5.41
N ASP A 92 6.55 -10.69 -5.43
CA ASP A 92 6.98 -12.09 -5.47
C ASP A 92 6.62 -12.81 -4.16
N LYS A 93 6.75 -12.11 -3.03
CA LYS A 93 6.30 -12.65 -1.73
C LYS A 93 4.78 -12.78 -1.65
N TYR A 94 4.04 -11.83 -2.22
CA TYR A 94 2.58 -11.89 -2.27
C TYR A 94 2.09 -13.08 -3.12
N VAL A 95 2.69 -13.31 -4.30
CA VAL A 95 2.37 -14.48 -5.14
C VAL A 95 2.59 -15.76 -4.35
N LYS A 96 3.74 -15.91 -3.71
CA LYS A 96 4.04 -17.07 -2.88
C LYS A 96 3.05 -17.24 -1.72
N PHE A 97 2.69 -16.15 -1.05
CA PHE A 97 1.71 -16.18 0.03
C PHE A 97 0.34 -16.70 -0.45
N VAL A 98 -0.13 -16.27 -1.62
CA VAL A 98 -1.39 -16.75 -2.21
C VAL A 98 -1.30 -18.22 -2.62
N GLU A 99 -0.16 -18.67 -3.16
CA GLU A 99 0.07 -20.08 -3.50
C GLU A 99 0.06 -20.99 -2.26
N GLU A 100 0.58 -20.51 -1.13
CA GLU A 100 0.62 -21.25 0.14
C GLU A 100 -0.71 -21.19 0.91
N ASN A 101 -1.63 -20.28 0.54
CA ASN A 101 -2.88 -20.03 1.24
C ASN A 101 -4.06 -20.00 0.24
N GLU A 102 -4.46 -21.18 -0.27
CA GLU A 102 -5.55 -21.32 -1.26
C GLU A 102 -6.87 -20.69 -0.79
N THR A 103 -7.13 -20.66 0.52
CA THR A 103 -8.29 -20.00 1.12
C THR A 103 -7.85 -19.18 2.33
N ILE A 104 -8.25 -17.91 2.35
CA ILE A 104 -8.03 -17.01 3.47
C ILE A 104 -9.35 -16.83 4.20
N GLU A 105 -9.46 -17.43 5.37
CA GLU A 105 -10.59 -17.23 6.27
C GLU A 105 -10.48 -15.86 6.96
N ASN A 106 -11.62 -15.20 7.18
CA ASN A 106 -11.71 -13.87 7.82
C ASN A 106 -10.78 -12.79 7.22
N PRO A 107 -10.80 -12.56 5.89
CA PRO A 107 -9.91 -11.60 5.23
C PRO A 107 -10.11 -10.13 5.65
N ASN A 108 -11.13 -9.81 6.44
CA ASN A 108 -11.29 -8.47 7.01
C ASN A 108 -10.38 -8.24 8.23
N ASP A 109 -9.87 -9.30 8.87
CA ASP A 109 -9.03 -9.20 10.07
C ASP A 109 -7.55 -8.99 9.70
N LEU A 110 -7.17 -9.42 8.50
CA LEU A 110 -5.85 -9.22 7.93
C LEU A 110 -5.69 -7.78 7.40
N ILE A 111 -5.26 -6.88 8.28
CA ILE A 111 -5.19 -5.44 8.04
C ILE A 111 -3.75 -4.91 8.11
N ILE A 112 -3.43 -3.95 7.23
CA ILE A 112 -2.30 -3.04 7.36
C ILE A 112 -2.86 -1.62 7.55
N SER A 113 -2.45 -0.96 8.63
CA SER A 113 -2.73 0.46 8.85
C SER A 113 -1.46 1.28 8.67
N TYR A 114 -1.60 2.42 7.99
CA TYR A 114 -0.54 3.40 7.83
C TYR A 114 -1.02 4.76 8.33
N SER A 115 -0.21 5.36 9.19
CA SER A 115 -0.44 6.68 9.76
C SER A 115 0.82 7.52 9.67
N VAL A 116 0.66 8.84 9.62
CA VAL A 116 1.74 9.79 9.85
C VAL A 116 1.62 10.30 11.28
N VAL A 117 2.72 10.25 12.02
CA VAL A 117 2.80 10.78 13.39
C VAL A 117 3.81 11.91 13.41
N ASP A 118 3.47 13.04 14.02
CA ASP A 118 4.42 14.13 14.20
C ASP A 118 5.09 14.13 15.59
N SER A 119 6.09 15.00 15.76
CA SER A 119 6.83 15.15 17.02
C SER A 119 5.98 15.64 18.18
N ASP A 120 4.80 16.20 17.93
CA ASP A 120 3.85 16.66 18.95
C ASP A 120 2.87 15.55 19.37
N GLY A 121 3.00 14.36 18.77
CA GLY A 121 2.18 13.19 19.05
C GLY A 121 0.86 13.16 18.29
N VAL A 122 0.64 14.06 17.34
CA VAL A 122 -0.55 14.04 16.47
C VAL A 122 -0.42 12.86 15.51
N LYS A 123 -1.40 11.96 15.54
CA LYS A 123 -1.50 10.79 14.65
C LYS A 123 -2.61 11.02 13.64
N VAL A 124 -2.27 10.99 12.35
CA VAL A 124 -3.23 11.01 11.24
C VAL A 124 -3.24 9.65 10.59
N ASN A 125 -4.37 8.94 10.66
CA ASN A 125 -4.55 7.70 9.91
C ASN A 125 -4.79 8.03 8.43
N ILE A 126 -3.95 7.49 7.56
CA ILE A 126 -4.02 7.74 6.11
C ILE A 126 -4.71 6.57 5.43
N TYR A 127 -4.26 5.35 5.73
CA TYR A 127 -4.82 4.13 5.16
C TYR A 127 -5.08 3.08 6.23
N ASN A 128 -6.16 2.34 6.00
CA ASN A 128 -6.47 1.07 6.64
C ASN A 128 -6.87 0.15 5.47
N ILE A 129 -6.03 -0.83 5.17
CA ILE A 129 -6.21 -1.74 4.02
C ILE A 129 -6.29 -3.18 4.51
N SER A 130 -7.20 -3.93 3.92
CA SER A 130 -7.36 -5.37 4.13
C SER A 130 -6.66 -6.18 3.05
N ILE A 131 -6.43 -7.48 3.29
CA ILE A 131 -5.93 -8.41 2.26
C ILE A 131 -6.84 -8.46 1.02
N LYS A 132 -8.15 -8.19 1.16
CA LYS A 132 -9.07 -8.11 0.01
C LYS A 132 -8.68 -6.99 -0.95
N GLU A 133 -8.28 -5.85 -0.41
CA GLU A 133 -7.92 -4.68 -1.20
C GLU A 133 -6.54 -4.85 -1.82
N ILE A 134 -5.63 -5.53 -1.13
CA ILE A 134 -4.35 -5.98 -1.70
C ILE A 134 -4.63 -6.91 -2.89
N ALA A 135 -5.47 -7.93 -2.70
CA ALA A 135 -5.82 -8.89 -3.74
C ALA A 135 -6.58 -8.27 -4.92
N PHE A 136 -7.37 -7.22 -4.69
CA PHE A 136 -8.05 -6.51 -5.77
C PHE A 136 -7.09 -5.73 -6.68
N VAL A 137 -5.98 -5.25 -6.12
CA VAL A 137 -5.03 -4.37 -6.81
C VAL A 137 -3.98 -5.16 -7.61
N PHE A 138 -3.65 -6.39 -7.20
CA PHE A 138 -2.74 -7.28 -7.91
C PHE A 138 -3.48 -8.13 -8.96
#